data_AF-A0A1M4EIA1-F1
#
_entry.id   AF-A0A1M4EIA1-F1
#
_cell.length_a   1.000
_cell.length_b   1.000
_cell.length_c   1.000
_cell.angle_alpha   90.00
_cell.angle_beta   90.00
_cell.angle_gamma   90.00
#
_symmetry.space_group_name_H-M   'P 1'
#
loop_
_entity.id
_entity.type
_entity.pdbx_description
1 polymer ?
#
loop_
_entity_poly.entity_id
_entity_poly.type
_entity_poly.pdbx_seq_one_letter_code
_entity_poly.pdbx_strand_id
1 'polypeptide(L)'
;MASLEDPGKVDRNVGFLGVRPTQVRQPQGVGEVFGYLGAQTARVAGSIVNLPEKMTGVWHAAFSGEERDPEGPVGMVGAGRLGGEILASDLSDEDKLATSVSLLAGFNLAIGMFNLIPLLPLDGGHVAGGLWEGLKRGYAKVMRRPAPAYVDIAKVLPLTYAAALVMVVMAGLLVYADLVNPLTLTN
;
A
#
# COMPACT_ATOMS: atom_id res chain seq x y z
N MET A 1 22.38 -14.44 21.18
CA MET A 1 21.98 -15.21 22.39
C MET A 1 22.83 -14.69 23.54
N ALA A 2 22.29 -14.52 24.75
CA ALA A 2 23.03 -13.95 25.88
C ALA A 2 24.23 -14.83 26.27
N SER A 3 25.37 -14.21 26.57
CA SER A 3 26.58 -14.91 27.00
C SER A 3 26.32 -15.62 28.34
N LEU A 4 26.70 -16.89 28.45
CA LEU A 4 26.46 -17.69 29.66
C LEU A 4 27.38 -17.31 30.84
N GLU A 5 28.38 -16.47 30.59
CA GLU A 5 29.36 -16.01 31.60
C GLU A 5 29.13 -14.56 32.05
N ASP A 6 28.38 -13.75 31.30
CA ASP A 6 28.05 -12.37 31.66
C ASP A 6 26.70 -11.92 31.05
N PRO A 7 25.62 -11.82 31.84
CA PRO A 7 24.26 -11.59 31.33
C PRO A 7 24.04 -10.20 30.69
N GLY A 8 25.05 -9.31 30.71
CA GLY A 8 25.02 -8.00 30.05
C GLY A 8 25.73 -7.91 28.69
N LYS A 9 26.43 -8.97 28.25
CA LYS A 9 27.17 -8.97 26.96
C LYS A 9 26.44 -9.79 25.88
N VAL A 10 26.18 -9.14 24.75
CA VAL A 10 25.77 -9.80 23.51
C VAL A 10 27.03 -10.11 22.72
N ASP A 11 27.48 -11.36 22.76
CA ASP A 11 28.63 -11.80 21.96
C ASP A 11 28.26 -11.77 20.47
N ARG A 12 28.87 -10.84 19.74
CA ARG A 12 28.72 -10.67 18.27
C ARG A 12 29.48 -11.70 17.45
N ASN A 13 30.15 -12.67 18.08
CA ASN A 13 31.10 -13.55 17.41
C ASN A 13 30.83 -15.04 17.71
N VAL A 14 29.57 -15.45 17.62
CA VAL A 14 29.22 -16.88 17.52
C VAL A 14 29.34 -17.30 16.05
N GLY A 15 30.13 -18.34 15.79
CA GLY A 15 30.37 -18.84 14.44
C GLY A 15 29.05 -19.19 13.75
N PHE A 16 28.84 -18.63 12.56
CA PHE A 16 27.73 -19.00 11.68
C PHE A 16 28.01 -20.42 11.15
N LEU A 17 27.19 -21.39 11.54
CA LEU A 17 27.17 -22.68 10.85
C LEU A 17 26.69 -22.34 9.43
N GLY A 18 27.57 -22.46 8.43
CA GLY A 18 27.37 -22.06 7.01
C GLY A 18 26.18 -22.70 6.28
N VAL A 19 25.23 -23.26 7.01
CA VAL A 19 23.95 -23.75 6.55
C VAL A 19 23.07 -22.54 6.22
N ARG A 20 23.06 -22.19 4.93
CA ARG A 20 22.06 -21.26 4.39
C ARG A 20 20.88 -22.08 3.88
N PRO A 21 19.63 -21.70 4.21
CA PRO A 21 18.46 -22.37 3.66
C PRO A 21 18.46 -22.21 2.13
N THR A 22 18.46 -23.32 1.41
CA THR A 22 18.26 -23.32 -0.04
C THR A 22 16.80 -23.01 -0.32
N GLN A 23 16.54 -21.84 -0.93
CA GLN A 23 15.21 -21.51 -1.43
C GLN A 23 15.05 -22.14 -2.81
N VAL A 24 14.08 -23.06 -2.95
CA VAL A 24 13.73 -23.66 -4.23
C VAL A 24 12.40 -23.07 -4.68
N ARG A 25 12.39 -22.43 -5.85
CA ARG A 25 11.14 -21.95 -6.45
C ARG A 25 10.28 -23.14 -6.84
N GLN A 26 9.05 -23.17 -6.33
CA GLN A 26 8.08 -24.17 -6.69
C GLN A 26 6.91 -23.51 -7.44
N PRO A 27 6.46 -24.09 -8.57
CA PRO A 27 5.30 -23.59 -9.27
C PRO A 27 4.08 -23.67 -8.35
N GLN A 28 3.39 -22.54 -8.22
CA GLN A 28 2.18 -22.43 -7.40
C GLN A 28 0.95 -22.81 -8.22
N GLY A 29 -0.02 -23.43 -7.57
CA GLY A 29 -1.33 -23.72 -8.19
C GLY A 29 -2.16 -22.45 -8.36
N VAL A 30 -3.15 -22.51 -9.26
CA VAL A 30 -4.06 -21.37 -9.52
C VAL A 30 -4.82 -20.94 -8.25
N GLY A 31 -5.17 -21.87 -7.36
CA GLY A 31 -5.83 -21.57 -6.08
C GLY A 31 -4.96 -20.72 -5.14
N GLU A 32 -3.66 -21.00 -5.07
CA GLU A 32 -2.71 -20.22 -4.26
C GLU A 32 -2.57 -18.79 -4.76
N VAL A 33 -2.65 -18.58 -6.09
CA VAL A 33 -2.61 -17.24 -6.69
C VAL A 33 -3.80 -16.41 -6.21
N PHE A 34 -5.01 -16.98 -6.20
CA PHE A 34 -6.20 -16.28 -5.69
C PHE A 34 -6.09 -15.98 -4.19
N GLY A 35 -5.59 -16.93 -3.40
CA GLY A 35 -5.34 -16.72 -1.96
C GLY A 35 -4.34 -15.60 -1.71
N TYR A 36 -3.22 -15.60 -2.44
CA TYR A 36 -2.18 -14.57 -2.36
C TYR A 36 -2.72 -13.19 -2.75
N LEU A 37 -3.43 -13.08 -3.88
CA LEU A 37 -4.03 -11.83 -4.32
C LEU A 37 -5.08 -11.32 -3.33
N GLY A 38 -5.91 -12.22 -2.78
CA GLY A 38 -6.89 -11.88 -1.75
C GLY A 38 -6.24 -11.35 -0.47
N ALA A 39 -5.20 -12.01 0.02
CA ALA A 39 -4.44 -11.57 1.18
C ALA A 39 -3.75 -10.21 0.93
N GLN A 40 -3.17 -9.99 -0.25
CA GLN A 40 -2.59 -8.69 -0.60
C GLN A 40 -3.64 -7.59 -0.67
N THR A 41 -4.77 -7.89 -1.29
CA THR A 41 -5.91 -6.97 -1.36
C THR A 41 -6.39 -6.58 0.03
N ALA A 42 -6.51 -7.54 0.95
CA ALA A 42 -6.92 -7.30 2.34
C ALA A 42 -5.89 -6.44 3.09
N ARG A 43 -4.58 -6.68 2.91
CA ARG A 43 -3.52 -5.86 3.51
C ARG A 43 -3.57 -4.41 3.02
N VAL A 44 -3.71 -4.21 1.71
CA VAL A 44 -3.84 -2.87 1.11
C VAL A 44 -5.09 -2.17 1.60
N ALA A 45 -6.24 -2.86 1.64
CA ALA A 45 -7.48 -2.32 2.17
C ALA A 45 -7.35 -1.91 3.64
N GLY A 46 -6.73 -2.75 4.48
CA GLY A 46 -6.43 -2.41 5.88
C GLY A 46 -5.51 -1.19 6.00
N SER A 47 -4.50 -1.07 5.14
CA SER A 47 -3.62 0.10 5.10
C SER A 47 -4.36 1.38 4.71
N ILE A 48 -5.33 1.30 3.79
CA ILE A 48 -6.17 2.44 3.38
C ILE A 48 -7.10 2.88 4.52
N VAL A 49 -7.69 1.95 5.25
CA VAL A 49 -8.54 2.28 6.42
C VAL A 49 -7.73 3.01 7.49
N ASN A 50 -6.51 2.54 7.74
CA ASN A 50 -5.59 3.14 8.71
C ASN A 50 -4.76 4.30 8.11
N LEU A 51 -5.05 4.73 6.88
CA LEU A 51 -4.25 5.75 6.19
C LEU A 51 -4.14 7.05 6.99
N PRO A 52 -5.20 7.59 7.62
CA PRO A 52 -5.07 8.83 8.40
C PRO A 52 -4.03 8.74 9.53
N GLU A 53 -4.05 7.63 10.28
CA GLU A 53 -3.08 7.37 11.35
C GLU A 53 -1.68 7.17 10.80
N LYS A 54 -1.54 6.41 9.70
CA LYS A 54 -0.24 6.23 9.04
C LYS A 54 0.33 7.56 8.51
N MET A 55 -0.52 8.46 8.00
CA MET A 55 -0.10 9.80 7.57
C MET A 55 0.36 10.68 8.74
N THR A 56 -0.23 10.51 9.93
CA THR A 56 0.31 11.17 11.13
C THR A 56 1.68 10.62 11.52
N GLY A 57 1.89 9.30 11.43
CA GLY A 57 3.21 8.70 11.65
C GLY A 57 4.24 9.20 10.64
N VAL A 58 3.84 9.36 9.37
CA VAL A 58 4.69 9.94 8.31
C VAL A 58 5.12 11.37 8.65
N TRP A 59 4.19 12.19 9.16
CA TRP A 59 4.48 13.55 9.58
C TRP A 59 5.50 13.59 10.71
N HIS A 60 5.29 12.81 11.77
CA HIS A 60 6.22 12.71 12.88
C HIS A 60 7.60 12.22 12.42
N ALA A 61 7.65 11.14 11.65
CA ALA A 61 8.91 10.64 11.09
C ALA A 61 9.65 11.66 10.20
N ALA A 62 8.93 12.56 9.53
CA ALA A 62 9.53 13.59 8.67
C ALA A 62 10.00 14.84 9.43
N PHE A 63 9.33 15.24 10.53
CA PHE A 63 9.58 16.52 11.20
C PHE A 63 10.06 16.41 12.66
N SER A 64 9.68 15.36 13.40
CA SER A 64 10.11 15.15 14.79
C SER A 64 11.31 14.20 14.94
N GLY A 65 11.77 13.59 13.83
CA GLY A 65 12.91 12.67 13.84
C GLY A 65 12.57 11.28 14.41
N GLU A 66 11.29 10.95 14.50
CA GLU A 66 10.83 9.60 14.87
C GLU A 66 11.18 8.56 13.80
N GLU A 67 11.25 7.31 14.22
CA GLU A 67 11.59 6.19 13.34
C GLU A 67 10.47 5.96 12.32
N ARG A 68 10.85 5.69 11.07
CA ARG A 68 9.90 5.53 9.98
C ARG A 68 9.26 4.15 10.04
N ASP A 69 7.93 4.11 10.19
CA ASP A 69 7.17 2.85 10.16
C ASP A 69 7.43 2.07 8.84
N PRO A 70 7.98 0.85 8.89
CA PRO A 70 8.20 0.00 7.72
C PRO A 70 6.92 -0.40 7.00
N GLU A 71 5.78 -0.44 7.71
CA GLU A 71 4.46 -0.71 7.12
C GLU A 71 3.75 0.58 6.68
N GLY A 72 4.41 1.73 6.83
CA GLY A 72 3.90 3.03 6.43
C GLY A 72 3.75 3.18 4.92
N PRO A 73 2.92 4.15 4.46
CA PRO A 73 2.79 4.46 3.05
C PRO A 73 4.13 4.94 2.48
N VAL A 74 4.45 4.42 1.30
CA VAL A 74 5.64 4.77 0.51
C VAL A 74 5.20 5.66 -0.64
N GLY A 75 5.86 6.80 -0.83
CA GLY A 75 5.62 7.67 -1.98
C GLY A 75 6.30 7.16 -3.26
N MET A 76 6.09 7.89 -4.36
CA MET A 76 6.68 7.55 -5.66
C MET A 76 8.22 7.58 -5.62
N VAL A 77 8.79 8.52 -4.86
CA VAL A 77 10.25 8.67 -4.72
C VAL A 77 10.82 7.49 -3.94
N GLY A 78 10.20 7.12 -2.82
CA GLY A 78 10.57 5.95 -2.04
C GLY A 78 10.49 4.67 -2.89
N ALA A 79 9.41 4.47 -3.65
CA ALA A 79 9.27 3.31 -4.53
C ALA A 79 10.39 3.23 -5.59
N GLY A 80 10.78 4.36 -6.19
CA GLY A 80 11.90 4.43 -7.13
C GLY A 80 13.24 4.06 -6.49
N ARG A 81 13.48 4.53 -5.26
CA ARG A 81 14.67 4.16 -4.48
C ARG A 81 14.68 2.68 -4.12
N LEU A 82 13.58 2.14 -3.59
CA LEU A 82 13.45 0.71 -3.27
C LEU A 82 13.71 -0.16 -4.52
N GLY A 83 13.19 0.27 -5.68
CA GLY A 83 13.50 -0.38 -6.96
C GLY A 83 14.99 -0.37 -7.29
N GLY A 84 15.67 0.77 -7.08
CA GLY A 84 17.13 0.87 -7.24
C GLY A 84 17.90 -0.04 -6.28
N GLU A 85 17.49 -0.11 -5.01
CA GLU A 85 18.08 -1.01 -4.00
C GLU A 85 17.90 -2.48 -4.39
N ILE A 86 16.74 -2.88 -4.93
CA ILE A 86 16.51 -4.23 -5.44
C ILE A 86 17.47 -4.55 -6.60
N LEU A 87 17.65 -3.62 -7.54
CA LEU A 87 18.56 -3.83 -8.68
C LEU A 87 20.04 -3.90 -8.26
N ALA A 88 20.42 -3.10 -7.25
CA ALA A 88 21.78 -3.07 -6.70
C ALA A 88 22.07 -4.21 -5.71
N SER A 89 21.06 -4.96 -5.26
CA SER A 89 21.23 -6.04 -4.29
C SER A 89 22.04 -7.23 -4.82
N ASP A 90 22.52 -8.09 -3.92
CA ASP A 90 23.24 -9.34 -4.23
C ASP A 90 22.29 -10.51 -4.61
N LEU A 91 21.03 -10.22 -4.90
CA LEU A 91 20.05 -11.21 -5.35
C LEU A 91 20.42 -11.79 -6.73
N SER A 92 19.97 -13.01 -7.02
CA SER A 92 20.01 -13.56 -8.38
C SER A 92 19.18 -12.71 -9.34
N ASP A 93 19.53 -12.65 -10.63
CA ASP A 93 18.80 -11.86 -11.64
C ASP A 93 17.31 -12.23 -11.69
N GLU A 94 16.98 -13.51 -11.51
CA GLU A 94 15.61 -13.98 -11.44
C GLU A 94 14.86 -13.44 -10.20
N ASP A 95 15.54 -13.34 -9.06
CA ASP A 95 14.98 -12.83 -7.80
C ASP A 95 14.83 -11.31 -7.82
N LYS A 96 15.76 -10.60 -8.46
CA LYS A 96 15.64 -9.16 -8.73
C LYS A 96 14.40 -8.86 -9.56
N LEU A 97 14.21 -9.61 -10.65
CA LEU A 97 13.03 -9.46 -11.50
C LEU A 97 11.74 -9.77 -10.74
N ALA A 98 11.68 -10.90 -10.02
CA ALA A 98 10.48 -11.29 -9.26
C ALA A 98 10.13 -10.26 -8.17
N THR A 99 11.12 -9.75 -7.44
CA THR A 99 10.92 -8.74 -6.39
C THR A 99 10.50 -7.40 -6.99
N SER A 100 11.10 -6.99 -8.11
CA SER A 100 10.73 -5.76 -8.83
C SER A 100 9.29 -5.82 -9.34
N VAL A 101 8.90 -6.94 -9.95
CA VAL A 101 7.52 -7.16 -10.39
C VAL A 101 6.56 -7.13 -9.20
N SER A 102 6.94 -7.73 -8.07
CA SER A 102 6.11 -7.71 -6.85
C SER A 102 5.94 -6.30 -6.28
N LEU A 103 6.99 -5.47 -6.29
CA LEU A 103 6.93 -4.06 -5.90
C LEU A 103 5.97 -3.28 -6.81
N LEU A 104 6.11 -3.43 -8.13
CA LEU A 104 5.23 -2.79 -9.12
C LEU A 104 3.78 -3.27 -8.99
N ALA A 105 3.57 -4.57 -8.77
CA ALA A 105 2.25 -5.14 -8.56
C ALA A 105 1.60 -4.60 -7.28
N GLY A 106 2.33 -4.53 -6.17
CA GLY A 106 1.86 -3.95 -4.91
C GLY A 106 1.49 -2.48 -5.06
N PHE A 107 2.31 -1.69 -5.75
CA PHE A 107 2.04 -0.28 -6.01
C PHE A 107 0.80 -0.07 -6.89
N ASN A 108 0.65 -0.83 -7.98
CA ASN A 108 -0.55 -0.77 -8.82
C ASN A 108 -1.81 -1.23 -8.08
N LEU A 109 -1.70 -2.26 -7.23
CA LEU A 109 -2.81 -2.69 -6.37
C LEU A 109 -3.21 -1.59 -5.38
N ALA A 110 -2.23 -0.90 -4.78
CA ALA A 110 -2.48 0.21 -3.87
C ALA A 110 -3.18 1.39 -4.58
N ILE A 111 -2.68 1.82 -5.75
CA ILE A 111 -3.32 2.86 -6.56
C ILE A 111 -4.73 2.43 -6.98
N GLY A 112 -4.89 1.21 -7.47
CA GLY A 112 -6.18 0.68 -7.88
C GLY A 112 -7.18 0.66 -6.73
N MET A 113 -6.78 0.19 -5.55
CA MET A 113 -7.64 0.16 -4.36
C MET A 113 -7.94 1.57 -3.85
N PHE A 114 -6.96 2.48 -3.88
CA PHE A 114 -7.17 3.88 -3.52
C PHE A 114 -8.19 4.52 -4.47
N ASN A 115 -8.10 4.25 -5.78
CA ASN A 115 -9.06 4.73 -6.76
C ASN A 115 -10.47 4.15 -6.56
N LEU A 116 -10.64 3.03 -5.83
CA LEU A 116 -11.97 2.48 -5.50
C LEU A 116 -12.63 3.14 -4.28
N ILE A 117 -11.92 4.01 -3.55
CA ILE A 117 -12.50 4.75 -2.43
C ILE A 117 -13.64 5.63 -2.97
N PRO A 118 -14.83 5.65 -2.33
CA PRO A 118 -16.01 6.36 -2.80
C PRO A 118 -15.92 7.88 -2.57
N LEU A 119 -14.86 8.50 -3.06
CA LEU A 119 -14.67 9.94 -3.12
C LEU A 119 -14.72 10.36 -4.59
N LEU A 120 -15.31 11.52 -4.90
CA LEU A 120 -15.44 12.02 -6.27
C LEU A 120 -14.15 12.26 -7.06
N PRO A 121 -13.02 12.71 -6.48
CA PRO A 121 -11.78 12.83 -7.24
C PRO A 121 -11.16 11.46 -7.55
N LEU A 122 -11.75 10.37 -7.03
CA LEU A 122 -11.36 8.99 -7.27
C LEU A 122 -12.45 8.29 -8.09
N ASP A 123 -12.06 7.31 -8.91
CA ASP A 123 -12.99 6.62 -9.81
C ASP A 123 -14.11 5.88 -9.05
N GLY A 124 -13.86 5.53 -7.79
CA GLY A 124 -14.79 4.88 -6.87
C GLY A 124 -16.04 5.69 -6.61
N GLY A 125 -16.00 7.02 -6.74
CA GLY A 125 -17.21 7.85 -6.70
C GLY A 125 -18.19 7.53 -7.83
N HIS A 126 -17.68 7.27 -9.03
CA HIS A 126 -18.48 6.87 -10.19
C HIS A 126 -18.97 5.44 -10.06
N VAL A 127 -18.11 4.53 -9.58
CA VAL A 127 -18.48 3.14 -9.32
C VAL A 127 -19.56 3.05 -8.26
N ALA A 128 -19.42 3.76 -7.13
CA ALA A 128 -20.42 3.82 -6.08
C ALA A 128 -21.73 4.43 -6.58
N GLY A 129 -21.66 5.52 -7.36
CA GLY A 129 -22.83 6.14 -7.98
C GLY A 129 -23.56 5.20 -8.94
N GLY A 130 -22.82 4.51 -9.81
CA GLY A 130 -23.34 3.54 -10.77
C GLY A 130 -23.92 2.29 -10.09
N LEU A 131 -23.27 1.78 -9.04
CA LEU A 131 -23.79 0.67 -8.23
C LEU A 131 -25.07 1.08 -7.51
N TRP A 132 -25.12 2.27 -6.93
CA TRP A 132 -26.31 2.79 -6.27
C TRP A 132 -27.46 3.00 -7.25
N GLU A 133 -27.18 3.57 -8.42
CA GLU A 133 -28.19 3.77 -9.45
C GLU A 133 -28.67 2.44 -10.04
N GLY A 134 -27.76 1.49 -10.29
CA GLY A 134 -28.06 0.13 -10.71
C GLY A 134 -28.94 -0.60 -9.70
N LEU A 135 -28.62 -0.49 -8.40
CA LEU A 135 -29.42 -1.06 -7.32
C LEU A 135 -30.82 -0.44 -7.26
N LYS A 136 -30.92 0.89 -7.30
CA LYS A 136 -32.21 1.61 -7.31
C LYS A 136 -33.06 1.23 -8.54
N ARG A 137 -32.45 1.16 -9.72
CA ARG A 137 -33.13 0.75 -10.96
C ARG A 137 -33.57 -0.72 -10.91
N GLY A 138 -32.73 -1.60 -10.39
CA GLY A 138 -33.05 -3.02 -10.17
C GLY A 138 -34.22 -3.19 -9.21
N TYR A 139 -34.18 -2.50 -8.07
CA TYR A 139 -35.28 -2.50 -7.10
C TYR A 139 -36.58 -1.93 -7.68
N ALA A 140 -36.51 -0.79 -8.38
CA ALA A 140 -37.68 -0.19 -9.03
C ALA A 140 -38.29 -1.13 -10.08
N LYS A 141 -37.46 -1.87 -10.84
CA LYS A 141 -37.91 -2.87 -11.81
C LYS A 141 -38.63 -4.04 -11.13
N VAL A 142 -38.08 -4.57 -10.03
CA VAL A 142 -38.71 -5.64 -9.23
C VAL A 142 -40.03 -5.17 -8.61
N MET A 143 -40.06 -3.94 -8.10
CA MET A 143 -41.24 -3.34 -7.47
C MET A 143 -42.22 -2.67 -8.45
N ARG A 144 -42.00 -2.79 -9.77
CA ARG A 144 -42.81 -2.15 -10.83
C ARG A 144 -43.04 -0.65 -10.62
N ARG A 145 -42.05 0.05 -10.07
CA ARG A 145 -42.07 1.49 -9.82
C ARG A 145 -41.39 2.26 -10.97
N PRO A 146 -41.78 3.53 -11.21
CA PRO A 146 -41.13 4.38 -12.20
C PRO A 146 -39.64 4.58 -11.87
N ALA A 147 -38.84 4.82 -12.90
CA ALA A 147 -37.39 4.94 -12.78
C ALA A 147 -36.99 6.10 -11.84
N PRO A 148 -36.02 5.89 -10.93
CA PRO A 148 -35.59 6.90 -9.97
C PRO A 148 -34.80 8.04 -10.63
N ALA A 149 -34.92 9.26 -10.08
CA ALA A 149 -34.25 10.46 -10.60
C ALA A 149 -32.73 10.42 -10.42
N TYR A 150 -32.02 11.09 -11.35
CA TYR A 150 -30.56 11.25 -11.36
C TYR A 150 -30.08 12.07 -10.16
N VAL A 151 -28.88 11.75 -9.68
CA VAL A 151 -28.24 12.46 -8.57
C VAL A 151 -27.55 13.71 -9.10
N ASP A 152 -27.79 14.86 -8.47
CA ASP A 152 -27.14 16.13 -8.82
C ASP A 152 -25.71 16.16 -8.27
N ILE A 153 -24.74 16.03 -9.18
CA ILE A 153 -23.30 15.98 -8.88
C ILE A 153 -22.75 17.37 -8.51
N ALA A 154 -23.42 18.46 -8.89
CA ALA A 154 -22.91 19.82 -8.63
C ALA A 154 -22.80 20.12 -7.13
N LYS A 155 -23.68 19.53 -6.32
CA LYS A 155 -23.71 19.73 -4.86
C LYS A 155 -22.50 19.15 -4.12
N VAL A 156 -21.79 18.21 -4.73
CA VAL A 156 -20.65 17.51 -4.12
C VAL A 156 -19.30 18.02 -4.64
N LEU A 157 -19.29 18.96 -5.58
CA LEU A 157 -18.06 19.61 -6.07
C LEU A 157 -17.23 20.31 -4.97
N PRO A 158 -17.81 21.08 -4.02
CA PRO A 158 -17.02 21.72 -2.98
C PRO A 158 -16.25 20.72 -2.12
N LEU A 159 -16.90 19.60 -1.77
CA LEU A 159 -16.29 18.51 -1.01
C LEU A 159 -15.19 17.80 -1.83
N THR A 160 -15.42 17.66 -3.14
CA THR A 160 -14.44 17.09 -4.08
C THR A 160 -13.14 17.90 -4.08
N TYR A 161 -13.23 19.22 -4.14
CA TYR A 161 -12.05 20.08 -4.11
C TYR A 161 -11.31 20.02 -2.78
N ALA A 162 -12.04 19.98 -1.66
CA ALA A 162 -11.43 19.81 -0.34
C ALA A 162 -10.67 18.47 -0.24
N ALA A 163 -11.29 17.37 -0.68
CA ALA A 163 -10.65 16.05 -0.69
C ALA A 163 -9.42 16.02 -1.63
N ALA A 164 -9.53 16.61 -2.83
CA ALA A 164 -8.41 16.70 -3.77
C ALA A 164 -7.22 17.46 -3.16
N LEU A 165 -7.47 18.58 -2.46
CA LEU A 165 -6.44 19.33 -1.77
C LEU A 165 -5.75 18.47 -0.69
N VAL A 166 -6.51 17.74 0.12
CA VAL A 166 -5.96 16.83 1.12
C VAL A 166 -5.06 15.77 0.47
N MET A 167 -5.49 15.17 -0.65
CA MET A 167 -4.66 14.19 -1.37
C MET A 167 -3.36 14.79 -1.90
N VAL A 168 -3.40 16.01 -2.44
CA VAL A 168 -2.18 16.71 -2.89
C VAL A 168 -1.23 16.97 -1.72
N VAL A 169 -1.75 17.40 -0.57
CA VAL A 169 -0.94 17.61 0.65
C VAL A 169 -0.33 16.30 1.13
N MET A 170 -1.11 15.21 1.17
CA MET A 170 -0.60 13.88 1.56
C MET A 170 0.48 13.39 0.60
N ALA A 171 0.28 13.54 -0.71
CA ALA A 171 1.27 13.18 -1.72
C ALA A 171 2.56 13.99 -1.56
N GLY A 172 2.44 15.31 -1.35
CA GLY A 172 3.59 16.18 -1.09
C GLY A 172 4.34 15.80 0.18
N LEU A 173 3.61 15.46 1.25
CA LEU A 173 4.20 14.99 2.51
C LEU A 173 4.97 13.68 2.33
N LEU A 174 4.41 12.72 1.58
CA LEU A 174 5.10 11.45 1.30
C LEU A 174 6.38 11.67 0.50
N VAL A 175 6.32 12.50 -0.55
CA VAL A 175 7.51 12.86 -1.32
C VAL A 175 8.56 13.48 -0.39
N TYR A 176 8.19 14.46 0.42
CA TYR A 176 9.12 15.08 1.36
C TYR A 176 9.72 14.08 2.36
N ALA A 177 8.88 13.23 2.95
CA ALA A 177 9.32 12.22 3.91
C ALA A 177 10.28 11.21 3.27
N ASP A 178 9.99 10.75 2.04
CA ASP A 178 10.86 9.82 1.30
C ASP A 178 12.23 10.44 0.96
N LEU A 179 12.33 11.77 0.85
CA LEU A 179 13.61 12.46 0.65
C LEU A 179 14.41 12.61 1.94
N VAL A 180 13.75 12.92 3.06
CA VAL A 180 14.41 13.28 4.33
C VAL A 180 14.66 12.05 5.21
N ASN A 181 13.69 11.14 5.30
CA ASN A 181 13.74 9.93 6.13
C ASN A 181 13.29 8.71 5.30
N PRO A 182 14.13 8.27 4.35
CA PRO A 182 13.81 7.22 3.40
C PRO A 182 13.71 5.84 4.05
N LEU A 183 12.75 5.04 3.59
CA LEU A 183 12.71 3.60 3.87
C LEU A 183 13.80 2.88 3.08
N THR A 184 14.50 1.95 3.72
CA THR A 184 15.53 1.10 3.12
C THR A 184 15.19 -0.37 3.28
N LEU A 185 15.51 -1.18 2.28
CA LEU A 185 15.33 -2.66 2.34
C LEU A 185 16.52 -3.34 3.00
N THR A 186 17.65 -2.64 3.09
CA THR A 186 18.90 -3.14 3.66
C THR A 186 19.25 -2.27 4.86
N ASN A 187 19.27 -2.89 6.05
CA ASN A 187 19.91 -2.35 7.26
C ASN A 187 21.28 -3.00 7.42
#